data_AF-A0A1R4H488-F1
#
_entry.id   AF-A0A1R4H488-F1
#
_cell.length_a   1.000
_cell.length_b   1.000
_cell.length_c   1.000
_cell.angle_alpha   90.00
_cell.angle_beta   90.00
_cell.angle_gamma   90.00
#
_symmetry.space_group_name_H-M   'P 1'
#
loop_
_entity.id
_entity.type
_entity.pdbx_description
1 polymer ?
#
loop_
_entity_poly.entity_id
_entity_poly.type
_entity_poly.pdbx_seq_one_letter_code
_entity_poly.pdbx_strand_id
1 'polypeptide(L)' 'MAMYLLDTNVVSELRKAKSGKADKNVVSWANSVSAPSLYLSVITILELEMGLLLVERRDPVQGAVLRSWLNVHVLPSVF' A
#
# COMPACT_ATOMS: atom_id res chain seq x y z
N MET A 1 13.54 -6.54 18.68
CA MET A 1 13.09 -6.09 17.34
C MET A 1 11.83 -5.28 17.51
N ALA A 2 11.70 -4.15 16.82
CA ALA A 2 10.40 -3.46 16.70
C ALA A 2 9.58 -4.12 15.59
N MET A 3 8.26 -4.20 15.79
CA MET A 3 7.28 -4.63 14.79
C MET A 3 6.35 -3.46 14.53
N TYR A 4 5.95 -3.28 13.27
CA TYR A 4 5.14 -2.14 12.83
C TYR A 4 3.87 -2.63 12.16
N LEU A 5 2.73 -2.10 12.59
CA LEU A 5 1.47 -2.23 11.88
C LEU A 5 1.29 -0.99 11.00
N LEU A 6 1.15 -1.18 9.69
CA LEU A 6 1.04 -0.08 8.73
C LEU A 6 -0.40 0.40 8.61
N ASP A 7 -0.56 1.73 8.57
CA ASP A 7 -1.80 2.39 8.20
C ASP A 7 -1.93 2.49 6.65
N THR A 8 -3.16 2.63 6.16
CA THR A 8 -3.53 2.76 4.75
C THR A 8 -2.78 3.89 4.06
N ASN A 9 -2.54 5.00 4.76
CA ASN A 9 -1.79 6.14 4.25
C ASN A 9 -0.34 5.79 3.92
N VAL A 10 0.34 5.04 4.80
CA VAL A 10 1.74 4.63 4.60
C VAL A 10 1.83 3.68 3.40
N VAL A 11 0.92 2.73 3.29
CA VAL A 11 0.87 1.79 2.14
C VAL A 11 0.62 2.55 0.83
N SER A 12 -0.32 3.50 0.84
CA SER A 12 -0.62 4.36 -0.31
C SER A 12 0.55 5.25 -0.71
N GLU A 13 1.34 5.70 0.27
CA GLU A 13 2.56 6.48 0.03
C GLU A 13 3.65 5.62 -0.59
N LEU A 14 3.90 4.42 -0.03
CA LEU A 14 4.92 3.50 -0.52
C LEU A 14 4.63 3.01 -1.95
N ARG A 15 3.36 2.95 -2.38
CA ARG A 15 3.01 2.72 -3.79
C ARG A 15 3.67 3.72 -4.72
N LYS A 16 3.75 5.00 -4.31
CA LYS A 16 4.33 6.08 -5.11
C LYS A 16 5.85 6.04 -5.16
N ALA A 17 6.51 5.21 -4.34
CA ALA A 17 7.97 5.19 -4.22
C ALA A 17 8.67 4.84 -5.54
N LYS A 18 8.16 3.85 -6.29
CA LYS A 18 8.69 3.47 -7.61
C LYS A 18 8.63 4.60 -8.64
N SER A 19 7.70 5.54 -8.48
CA SER A 19 7.54 6.70 -9.37
C SER A 19 8.32 7.93 -8.91
N GLY A 20 9.06 7.85 -7.80
CA GLY A 20 9.80 8.97 -7.21
C GLY A 20 8.91 10.06 -6.58
N LYS A 21 7.59 9.80 -6.45
CA LYS A 21 6.60 10.76 -5.96
C LYS A 21 6.24 10.56 -4.48
N ALA A 22 6.81 9.54 -3.83
CA ALA A 22 6.56 9.30 -2.42
C ALA A 22 7.31 10.30 -1.53
N ASP A 23 6.75 10.56 -0.35
CA ASP A 23 7.46 11.31 0.69
C ASP A 23 8.81 10.65 1.03
N LYS A 24 9.88 11.46 1.02
CA LYS A 24 11.26 10.98 1.21
C LYS A 24 11.49 10.39 2.60
N ASN A 25 10.81 10.90 3.62
CA ASN A 25 10.94 10.41 4.98
C ASN A 25 10.27 9.05 5.15
N VAL A 26 9.12 8.85 4.51
CA VAL A 26 8.43 7.55 4.50
C VAL A 26 9.29 6.49 3.80
N VAL A 27 9.89 6.83 2.66
CA VAL A 27 10.80 5.91 1.95
C VAL A 27 12.06 5.62 2.78
N SER A 28 12.67 6.63 3.38
CA SER A 28 13.85 6.46 4.23
C SER A 28 13.57 5.54 5.43
N TRP A 29 12.43 5.74 6.09
CA TRP A 29 11.98 4.89 7.18
C TRP A 29 11.70 3.46 6.71
N ALA A 30 10.97 3.27 5.60
CA ALA A 30 10.66 1.93 5.11
C ALA A 30 11.92 1.15 4.72
N ASN A 31 12.94 1.83 4.21
CA ASN A 31 14.25 1.24 3.89
C ASN A 31 15.10 0.90 5.13
N SER A 32 14.82 1.51 6.29
CA SER A 32 15.55 1.23 7.53
C SER A 32 14.92 0.08 8.35
N VAL A 33 13.73 -0.36 7.97
CA VAL A 33 12.97 -1.41 8.65
C VAL A 33 12.99 -2.71 7.84
N SER A 34 13.14 -3.84 8.53
CA SER A 34 13.14 -5.16 7.89
C SER A 34 11.71 -5.54 7.44
N ALA A 35 11.54 -5.99 6.19
CA ALA A 35 10.22 -6.32 5.65
C ALA A 35 9.40 -7.33 6.49
N PRO A 36 9.98 -8.41 7.07
CA PRO A 36 9.26 -9.33 7.97
C PRO A 36 8.79 -8.71 9.30
N SER A 37 9.16 -7.45 9.59
CA SER A 37 8.67 -6.71 10.77
C SER A 37 7.53 -5.75 10.45
N LEU A 38 7.10 -5.70 9.19
CA LEU A 38 5.98 -4.87 8.71
C LEU A 38 4.73 -5.74 8.56
N TYR A 39 3.63 -5.28 9.14
CA TYR A 39 2.36 -5.99 9.16
C TYR A 39 1.24 -5.10 8.63
N LEU A 40 0.19 -5.72 8.10
CA LEU A 40 -1.04 -5.06 7.68
C LEU A 40 -2.23 -5.61 8.45
N SER A 41 -3.14 -4.73 8.83
CA SER A 41 -4.44 -5.15 9.34
C SER A 41 -5.34 -5.54 8.17
N VAL A 42 -6.20 -6.54 8.37
CA VAL A 42 -7.28 -6.84 7.42
C VAL A 42 -8.20 -5.63 7.17
N ILE A 43 -8.29 -4.70 8.12
CA ILE A 43 -9.03 -3.45 7.97
C ILE A 43 -8.33 -2.50 6.98
N THR A 44 -7.00 -2.41 7.02
CA THR A 44 -6.21 -1.65 6.04
C THR A 44 -6.44 -2.17 4.62
N ILE A 45 -6.55 -3.50 4.46
CA ILE A 45 -6.88 -4.12 3.17
C ILE A 45 -8.29 -3.72 2.73
N LEU A 46 -9.27 -3.77 3.63
CA LEU A 46 -10.65 -3.36 3.36
C LEU A 46 -10.73 -1.89 2.92
N GLU A 47 -10.00 -0.99 3.58
CA GLU A 47 -9.96 0.43 3.23
C GLU A 47 -9.38 0.67 1.83
N LEU A 48 -8.30 -0.03 1.48
CA LEU A 48 -7.71 0.03 0.14
C LEU A 48 -8.69 -0.48 -0.92
N GLU A 49 -9.37 -1.60 -0.65
CA GLU A 49 -10.41 -2.16 -1.52
C GLU A 49 -11.56 -1.17 -1.75
N MET A 50 -12.09 -0.57 -0.69
CA MET A 50 -13.16 0.43 -0.79
C MET A 50 -12.72 1.65 -1.58
N GLY A 51 -11.54 2.19 -1.28
CA GLY A 51 -10.99 3.37 -1.98
C GLY A 51 -10.79 3.10 -3.46
N LEU A 52 -10.31 1.91 -3.80
CA LEU A 52 -10.13 1.47 -5.17
C LEU A 52 -11.47 1.32 -5.90
N LEU A 53 -12.47 0.66 -5.30
CA LEU A 53 -13.80 0.50 -5.89
C LEU A 53 -14.45 1.86 -6.21
N LEU A 54 -14.24 2.87 -5.36
CA LEU A 54 -14.70 4.23 -5.61
C LEU A 54 -14.01 4.85 -6.84
N VAL A 55 -12.70 4.60 -7.00
CA VAL A 55 -11.95 5.05 -8.19
C VAL A 55 -12.42 4.29 -9.43
N GLU A 56 -12.58 2.96 -9.38
CA GLU A 56 -13.06 2.15 -10.51
C GLU A 56 -14.41 2.63 -11.04
N ARG A 57 -15.33 3.05 -10.16
CA ARG A 57 -16.63 3.61 -10.56
C ARG A 57 -16.53 4.93 -11.32
N ARG A 58 -15.49 5.73 -11.06
CA ARG A 58 -15.28 7.06 -11.66
C ARG A 58 -14.34 7.00 -12.87
N ASP A 59 -13.28 6.21 -12.78
CA ASP A 59 -12.23 6.01 -13.76
C ASP A 59 -11.83 4.52 -13.78
N PRO A 60 -12.45 3.72 -14.67
CA PRO A 60 -12.18 2.28 -14.76
C PRO A 60 -10.73 1.96 -15.13
N VAL A 61 -10.06 2.83 -15.90
CA VAL A 61 -8.68 2.61 -16.35
C VAL A 61 -7.73 2.78 -15.16
N GLN A 62 -7.87 3.87 -14.41
CA GLN A 62 -7.08 4.08 -13.20
C GLN A 62 -7.40 3.02 -12.14
N GLY A 63 -8.68 2.66 -11.98
CA GLY A 63 -9.12 1.62 -11.08
C GLY A 63 -8.47 0.26 -11.34
N ALA A 64 -8.39 -0.17 -12.61
CA ALA A 64 -7.71 -1.41 -12.99
C ALA A 64 -6.21 -1.42 -12.64
N VAL A 65 -5.53 -0.27 -12.75
CA VAL A 65 -4.12 -0.13 -12.32
C VAL A 65 -4.00 -0.32 -10.81
N LEU A 66 -4.90 0.29 -10.03
CA LEU A 66 -4.93 0.14 -8.58
C LEU A 66 -5.24 -1.32 -8.17
N ARG A 67 -6.12 -2.00 -8.90
CA ARG A 67 -6.47 -3.41 -8.72
C ARG A 67 -5.28 -4.32 -8.92
N SER A 68 -4.56 -4.13 -10.02
CA SER A 68 -3.33 -4.87 -10.29
C SER A 68 -2.30 -4.64 -9.18
N TRP A 69 -2.12 -3.39 -8.74
CA TRP A 69 -1.21 -3.08 -7.64
C TRP A 69 -1.58 -3.79 -6.32
N LEU A 70 -2.86 -3.76 -5.92
CA LEU A 70 -3.31 -4.41 -4.69
C LEU A 70 -3.06 -5.93 -4.73
N ASN A 71 -3.41 -6.57 -5.84
CA ASN A 71 -3.29 -8.03 -6.02
C ASN A 71 -1.85 -8.51 -6.14
N VAL A 72 -0.96 -7.73 -6.77
CA VAL A 72 0.42 -8.16 -7.05
C VAL A 72 1.38 -7.73 -5.95
N HIS A 73 1.10 -6.65 -5.23
CA HIS A 73 2.04 -6.06 -4.26
C HIS A 73 1.58 -6.06 -2.81
N VAL A 74 0.28 -6.01 -2.54
CA VAL A 74 -0.23 -5.94 -1.15
C VAL A 74 -0.67 -7.32 -0.66
N LEU A 75 -1.60 -7.98 -1.35
CA LEU A 75 -2.14 -9.28 -0.90
C LEU A 75 -1.09 -10.39 -0.76
N PRO A 76 -0.08 -10.54 -1.64
CA PRO A 76 0.95 -11.56 -1.48
C PRO A 76 1.88 -11.34 -0.28
N SER A 77 1.82 -10.17 0.35
CA SER A 77 2.62 -9.85 1.55
C SER A 77 1.93 -10.21 2.86
N VAL A 78 0.68 -10.68 2.80
CA VAL A 78 -0.18 -11.00 3.97
C VAL A 78 -0.21 -12.51 4.26
N PHE A 79 0.32 -13.34 3.35
CA PHE A 79 0.45 -14.80 3.45
C PHE A 79 1.89 -15.24 3.22
#